data_AF-A0A934FKV3-F1
#
_entry.id   AF-A0A934FKV3-F1
#
_cell.length_a   1.000
_cell.length_b   1.000
_cell.length_c   1.000
_cell.angle_alpha   90.00
_cell.angle_beta   90.00
_cell.angle_gamma   90.00
#
_symmetry.space_group_name_H-M   'P 1'
#
loop_
_entity.id
_entity.type
_entity.pdbx_description
1 polymer ?
#
loop_
_entity_poly.entity_id
_entity_poly.type
_entity_poly.pdbx_seq_one_letter_code
_entity_poly.pdbx_strand_id
1 'polypeptide(L)'
;MPTSRQREIASAAAHYIAGVMDREAMFALIDTLAQSTEFKPGDRVQTLRGSARGVVIRTAADGRIVWRLDGGGELMALPEDLLPE
;
A
#
# COMPACT_ATOMS: atom_id res chain seq x y z
N MET A 1 2.97 4.04 -14.65
CA MET A 1 3.37 2.64 -14.43
C MET A 1 2.46 2.08 -13.34
N PRO A 2 1.82 0.92 -13.52
CA PRO A 2 1.02 0.32 -12.45
C PRO A 2 1.93 -0.01 -11.27
N THR A 3 1.48 0.25 -10.05
CA THR A 3 2.22 -0.15 -8.83
C THR A 3 2.33 -1.67 -8.74
N SER A 4 3.24 -2.19 -7.93
CA SER A 4 3.39 -3.64 -7.69
C SER A 4 2.06 -4.26 -7.23
N ARG A 5 1.32 -3.56 -6.36
CA ARG A 5 0.01 -3.96 -5.85
C ARG A 5 -1.07 -4.01 -6.95
N GLN A 6 -1.16 -2.99 -7.80
CA GLN A 6 -2.08 -3.02 -8.96
C GLN A 6 -1.78 -4.18 -9.91
N ARG A 7 -0.50 -4.48 -10.12
CA ARG A 7 -0.08 -5.64 -10.92
C ARG A 7 -0.50 -6.95 -10.27
N GLU A 8 -0.41 -7.08 -8.95
CA GLU A 8 -0.84 -8.30 -8.24
C GLU A 8 -2.36 -8.46 -8.22
N ILE A 9 -3.13 -7.38 -8.06
CA ILE A 9 -4.59 -7.41 -8.22
C ILE A 9 -4.98 -7.83 -9.64
N ALA A 10 -4.35 -7.24 -10.65
CA ALA A 10 -4.59 -7.61 -12.05
C ALA A 10 -4.20 -9.06 -12.34
N SER A 11 -3.11 -9.53 -11.74
CA SER A 11 -2.66 -10.93 -11.82
C SER A 11 -3.69 -11.87 -11.19
N ALA A 12 -4.18 -11.59 -9.97
CA ALA A 12 -5.18 -12.41 -9.30
C ALA A 12 -6.47 -12.52 -10.13
N ALA A 13 -6.94 -11.40 -10.70
CA ALA A 13 -8.09 -11.40 -11.62
C ALA A 13 -7.83 -12.26 -12.88
N ALA A 14 -6.63 -12.18 -13.46
CA ALA A 14 -6.28 -13.00 -14.63
C ALA A 14 -6.25 -14.50 -14.32
N HIS A 15 -5.73 -14.91 -13.14
CA HIS A 15 -5.72 -16.32 -12.73
C HIS A 15 -7.12 -16.88 -12.48
N TYR A 16 -8.03 -16.06 -11.96
CA TYR A 16 -9.44 -16.43 -11.84
C TYR A 16 -10.10 -16.63 -13.21
N ILE A 17 -9.92 -15.67 -14.14
CA ILE A 17 -10.48 -15.76 -15.49
C ILE A 17 -9.94 -16.99 -16.24
N ALA A 18 -8.66 -17.31 -16.04
CA ALA A 18 -8.03 -18.50 -16.62
C ALA A 18 -8.48 -19.82 -15.98
N GLY A 19 -9.28 -19.79 -14.91
CA GLY A 19 -9.76 -20.97 -14.18
C GLY A 19 -8.71 -21.65 -13.31
N VAL A 20 -7.56 -20.98 -13.07
CA VAL A 20 -6.44 -21.50 -12.26
C VAL A 20 -6.61 -21.14 -10.78
N MET A 21 -7.47 -20.17 -10.47
CA MET A 21 -7.80 -19.73 -9.13
C MET A 21 -9.33 -19.71 -8.99
N ASP A 22 -9.85 -20.18 -7.86
CA ASP A 22 -11.27 -20.07 -7.58
C ASP A 22 -11.66 -18.65 -7.15
N ARG A 23 -12.96 -18.37 -7.17
CA ARG A 23 -13.49 -17.03 -6.86
C ARG A 23 -13.14 -16.60 -5.44
N GLU A 24 -13.19 -17.50 -4.47
CA GLU A 24 -13.00 -17.18 -3.06
C GLU A 24 -11.53 -16.86 -2.77
N ALA A 25 -10.61 -17.64 -3.34
CA ALA A 25 -9.18 -17.37 -3.32
C ALA A 25 -8.82 -16.03 -3.98
N MET A 26 -9.43 -15.72 -5.14
CA MET A 26 -9.23 -14.41 -5.79
C MET A 26 -9.70 -13.26 -4.89
N PHE A 27 -10.90 -13.37 -4.31
CA PHE A 27 -11.41 -12.35 -3.40
C PHE A 27 -10.53 -12.20 -2.17
N ALA A 28 -10.10 -13.28 -1.52
CA ALA A 28 -9.21 -13.21 -0.36
C ALA A 28 -7.87 -12.51 -0.70
N LEU A 29 -7.30 -12.79 -1.87
CA LEU A 29 -6.08 -12.14 -2.35
C LEU A 29 -6.30 -10.66 -2.62
N ILE A 30 -7.35 -10.31 -3.37
CA ILE A 30 -7.68 -8.92 -3.66
C ILE A 30 -8.00 -8.18 -2.36
N ASP A 31 -8.72 -8.78 -1.42
CA ASP A 31 -9.10 -8.16 -0.16
C ASP A 31 -7.88 -7.94 0.75
N THR A 32 -6.94 -8.89 0.78
CA THR A 32 -5.63 -8.71 1.44
C THR A 32 -4.81 -7.61 0.77
N LEU A 33 -4.83 -7.53 -0.56
CA LEU A 33 -4.13 -6.49 -1.31
C LEU A 33 -4.84 -5.13 -1.22
N ALA A 34 -6.16 -5.13 -1.07
CA ALA A 34 -7.04 -3.98 -0.98
C ALA A 34 -7.22 -3.48 0.45
N GLN A 35 -6.79 -4.25 1.46
CA GLN A 35 -6.50 -3.74 2.79
C GLN A 35 -5.43 -2.66 2.66
N SER A 36 -5.91 -1.45 2.40
CA SER A 36 -5.20 -0.22 2.63
C SER A 36 -4.96 -0.16 4.12
N THR A 37 -3.70 -0.27 4.53
CA THR A 37 -3.30 0.10 5.87
C THR A 37 -3.85 1.50 6.13
N GLU A 38 -4.77 1.59 7.07
CA GLU A 38 -5.42 2.85 7.42
C GLU A 38 -4.45 3.65 8.30
N PHE A 39 -3.48 4.30 7.65
CA PHE A 39 -2.45 5.08 8.32
C PHE A 39 -3.06 6.28 9.04
N LYS A 40 -2.71 6.42 10.32
CA LYS A 40 -3.12 7.51 11.20
C LYS A 40 -1.93 8.40 11.53
N PRO A 41 -2.15 9.71 11.78
CA PRO A 41 -1.10 10.57 12.32
C PRO A 41 -0.43 9.95 13.55
N GLY A 42 0.90 9.89 13.53
CA GLY A 42 1.71 9.25 14.56
C GLY A 42 2.20 7.84 14.22
N ASP A 43 1.60 7.16 13.24
CA ASP A 43 2.03 5.83 12.83
C ASP A 43 3.46 5.86 12.27
N ARG A 44 4.25 4.85 12.65
CA ARG A 44 5.57 4.62 12.08
C ARG A 44 5.45 3.93 10.74
N VAL A 45 6.15 4.48 9.75
CA VAL A 45 6.10 3.99 8.38
C VAL A 45 7.48 3.96 7.76
N GLN A 46 7.66 3.03 6.83
CA GLN A 46 8.82 2.97 5.98
C GLN A 46 8.42 2.70 4.53
N THR A 47 9.28 3.11 3.60
CA THR A 47 9.13 2.72 2.18
C THR A 47 9.20 1.21 2.02
N LEU A 48 8.59 0.66 0.96
CA LEU A 48 8.63 -0.79 0.66
C LEU A 48 10.04 -1.41 0.68
N ARG A 49 11.09 -0.65 0.35
CA ARG A 49 12.48 -1.13 0.35
C ARG A 49 13.22 -0.94 1.69
N GLY A 50 12.57 -0.36 2.69
CA GLY A 50 13.16 -0.04 4.00
C GLY A 50 14.23 1.06 3.99
N SER A 51 14.51 1.69 2.85
CA SER A 51 15.58 2.70 2.72
C SER A 51 15.25 4.04 3.39
N ALA A 52 13.97 4.32 3.59
CA ALA A 52 13.49 5.54 4.22
C ALA A 52 12.35 5.21 5.21
N ARG A 53 12.39 5.84 6.38
CA ARG A 53 11.49 5.62 7.51
C ARG A 53 11.14 6.94 8.20
N GLY A 54 10.00 6.97 8.86
CA GLY A 54 9.43 8.19 9.40
C GLY A 54 8.09 8.01 10.10
N VAL A 55 7.43 9.13 10.33
CA VAL A 55 6.12 9.19 11.01
C VAL A 55 5.07 9.79 10.10
N VAL A 56 3.86 9.24 10.11
CA VAL A 56 2.70 9.83 9.42
C VAL A 56 2.32 11.12 10.14
N ILE A 57 2.16 12.20 9.38
CA ILE A 57 1.74 13.52 9.88
C ILE A 57 0.25 13.72 9.64
N ARG A 58 -0.22 13.37 8.44
CA ARG A 58 -1.64 13.46 8.06
C ARG A 58 -1.92 12.67 6.79
N THR A 59 -3.20 12.41 6.55
CA THR A 59 -3.71 11.99 5.25
C THR A 59 -4.19 13.23 4.50
N ALA A 60 -3.73 13.41 3.27
CA ALA A 60 -4.17 14.49 2.39
C ALA A 60 -5.60 14.24 1.88
N ALA A 61 -6.26 15.29 1.38
CA ALA A 61 -7.64 15.20 0.88
C ALA A 61 -7.80 14.25 -0.32
N ASP A 62 -6.72 13.97 -1.04
CA ASP A 62 -6.68 13.02 -2.16
C ASP A 62 -6.33 11.58 -1.74
N GLY A 63 -6.26 11.31 -0.42
CA GLY A 63 -5.97 10.00 0.14
C GLY A 63 -4.49 9.64 0.24
N ARG A 64 -3.57 10.51 -0.20
CA ARG A 64 -2.13 10.28 -0.01
C ARG A 64 -1.71 10.49 1.44
N ILE A 65 -0.66 9.77 1.85
CA ILE A 65 -0.07 9.88 3.17
C ILE A 65 1.05 10.92 3.14
N VAL A 66 0.92 11.95 3.99
CA VAL A 66 2.00 12.91 4.28
C VAL A 66 2.72 12.43 5.52
N TRP A 67 4.03 12.21 5.40
CA TRP A 67 4.85 11.64 6.46
C TRP A 67 6.21 12.37 6.52
N ARG A 68 6.83 12.38 7.69
CA ARG A 68 8.11 13.05 7.95
C ARG A 68 9.19 12.02 8.13
N LEU A 69 10.29 12.14 7.38
CA LEU A 69 11.46 11.30 7.54
C LEU A 69 12.14 11.53 8.89
N ASP A 70 12.77 10.49 9.42
CA ASP A 70 13.58 10.60 10.65
C ASP A 70 14.74 11.59 10.52
N GLY A 71 15.31 11.70 9.31
CA GLY A 71 16.35 12.69 8.97
C GLY A 71 15.83 14.10 8.72
N GLY A 72 14.52 14.32 8.86
CA GLY A 72 13.85 15.57 8.51
C GLY A 72 13.38 15.62 7.05
N GLY A 73 12.46 16.55 6.78
CA GLY A 73 11.78 16.68 5.49
C GLY A 73 10.45 15.92 5.46
N GLU A 74 9.47 16.53 4.82
CA GLU A 74 8.13 15.95 4.63
C GLU A 74 8.01 15.40 3.22
N LEU A 75 7.47 14.19 3.12
CA LEU A 75 7.22 13.48 1.88
C LEU A 75 5.74 13.13 1.79
N MET A 76 5.30 12.90 0.55
CA MET A 76 3.97 12.41 0.24
C MET A 76 4.09 11.12 -0.55
N ALA A 77 3.36 10.09 -0.14
CA ALA A 77 3.35 8.80 -0.80
C ALA A 77 1.92 8.26 -0.87
N LEU A 78 1.68 7.31 -1.77
CA LEU A 78 0.45 6.53 -1.73
C LEU A 78 0.51 5.58 -0.53
N PRO A 79 -0.63 5.25 0.11
CA PRO A 79 -0.67 4.26 1.19
C PRO A 79 0.01 2.94 0.79
N GLU A 80 -0.15 2.49 -0.46
CA GLU A 80 0.45 1.25 -0.95
C GLU A 80 1.98 1.25 -1.07
N ASP A 81 2.62 2.43 -1.04
CA ASP A 81 4.08 2.56 -1.13
C ASP A 81 4.77 2.54 0.24
N LEU A 82 3.98 2.46 1.31
CA LEU A 82 4.42 2.46 2.70
C LEU A 82 4.06 1.14 3.39
N LEU A 83 4.94 0.71 4.28
CA LEU A 83 4.72 -0.37 5.22
C LEU A 83 4.71 0.19 6.65
N PRO A 84 3.86 -0.35 7.55
CA PRO A 84 4.05 -0.18 8.99
C PRO A 84 5.46 -0.65 9.40
N GLU A 85 6.07 0.07 10.33
CA GLU A 85 7.25 -0.37 11.09
C GLU A 85 6.79 -0.97 12.43
#